data_AF-A0A7R9P500-F1
#
_entry.id   AF-A0A7R9P500-F1
#
_cell.length_a   1.000
_cell.length_b   1.000
_cell.length_c   1.000
_cell.angle_alpha   90.00
_cell.angle_beta   90.00
_cell.angle_gamma   90.00
#
_symmetry.space_group_name_H-M   'P 1'
#
loop_
_entity.id
_entity.type
_entity.pdbx_description
1 polymer ?
#
loop_
_entity_poly.entity_id
_entity_poly.type
_entity_poly.pdbx_seq_one_letter_code
_entity_poly.pdbx_strand_id
1 'polypeptide(L)'
;MIVSGNLQYLRLGDNNIHTIPSDALRRLHRLRHLDLRANNISVIAEDAFTGFGDSITFLNLQKNDIKVLPTLGFDNLNSLETLNLQNNKLAHIPEEVMEPIVDTLRVIDIMDNPLVCDCELRWYRDWLKNLRDKDDEMMQKKRTLCTMIHEHREYSLQNIPLDRMNCVGKNLERTSGSPIPQRNGRNTLTAVLIFVMARACF
;
A
#
# COMPACT_ATOMS: atom_id res chain seq x y z
N MET A 1 -11.67 19.51 -27.91
CA MET A 1 -12.33 19.94 -26.66
C MET A 1 -11.85 19.04 -25.54
N ILE A 2 -11.13 19.59 -24.56
CA ILE A 2 -10.65 18.86 -23.39
C ILE A 2 -11.82 18.85 -22.41
N VAL A 3 -12.45 17.70 -22.19
CA VAL A 3 -13.31 17.51 -21.03
C VAL A 3 -12.36 17.36 -19.83
N SER A 4 -11.82 18.48 -19.34
CA SER A 4 -11.26 18.55 -17.99
C SER A 4 -12.44 18.48 -17.05
N GLY A 5 -12.95 17.26 -16.84
CA GLY A 5 -14.10 17.02 -16.01
C GLY A 5 -13.76 17.41 -14.58
N ASN A 6 -14.60 18.25 -13.95
CA ASN A 6 -14.61 18.47 -12.50
C ASN A 6 -15.08 17.22 -11.72
N LEU A 7 -14.91 16.05 -12.31
CA LEU A 7 -15.41 14.80 -11.77
C LEU A 7 -14.57 14.43 -10.54
N GLN A 8 -15.22 14.43 -9.38
CA GLN A 8 -14.59 14.08 -8.12
C GLN A 8 -14.96 12.67 -7.65
N TYR A 9 -16.05 12.11 -8.18
CA TYR A 9 -16.59 10.81 -7.79
C TYR A 9 -16.90 10.02 -9.05
N LEU A 10 -16.28 8.85 -9.17
CA LEU A 10 -16.49 7.92 -10.27
C LEU A 10 -16.84 6.55 -9.70
N ARG A 11 -18.04 6.06 -10.03
CA ARG A 11 -18.51 4.73 -9.66
C ARG A 11 -18.57 3.85 -10.90
N LEU A 12 -17.73 2.84 -10.91
CA LEU A 12 -17.60 1.81 -11.93
C LEU A 12 -17.77 0.41 -11.32
N GLY A 13 -18.31 0.33 -10.11
CA GLY A 13 -18.56 -0.94 -9.44
C GLY A 13 -19.61 -1.79 -10.17
N ASP A 14 -19.57 -3.10 -9.95
CA ASP A 14 -20.54 -4.05 -10.47
C ASP A 14 -20.57 -4.07 -12.03
N ASN A 15 -19.38 -4.08 -12.63
CA ASN A 15 -19.16 -4.14 -14.09
C ASN A 15 -18.22 -5.32 -14.45
N ASN A 16 -17.84 -5.42 -15.73
CA ASN A 16 -16.91 -6.44 -16.25
C ASN A 16 -15.52 -5.84 -16.56
N ILE A 17 -15.01 -4.96 -15.70
CA ILE A 17 -13.71 -4.31 -15.90
C ILE A 17 -12.61 -5.28 -15.49
N HIS A 18 -11.64 -5.49 -16.38
CA HIS A 18 -10.54 -6.44 -16.16
C HIS A 18 -9.23 -5.76 -15.75
N THR A 19 -9.11 -4.46 -16.00
CA THR A 19 -7.95 -3.63 -15.64
C THR A 19 -8.41 -2.23 -15.29
N ILE A 20 -7.67 -1.53 -14.44
CA ILE A 20 -7.94 -0.11 -14.15
C ILE A 20 -7.82 0.68 -15.47
N PRO A 21 -8.82 1.47 -15.88
CA PRO A 21 -8.82 2.17 -17.17
C PRO A 21 -7.95 3.44 -17.14
N SER A 22 -6.66 3.28 -16.83
CA SER A 22 -5.73 4.36 -16.50
C SER A 22 -5.65 5.45 -17.55
N ASP A 23 -5.62 5.10 -18.84
CA ASP A 23 -5.60 6.08 -19.95
C ASP A 23 -6.82 6.99 -19.97
N ALA A 24 -8.01 6.44 -19.69
CA ALA A 24 -9.25 7.21 -19.64
C ALA A 24 -9.32 8.11 -18.40
N LEU A 25 -8.73 7.66 -17.28
CA LEU A 25 -8.74 8.37 -16.01
C LEU A 25 -7.61 9.39 -15.86
N ARG A 26 -6.54 9.29 -16.67
CA ARG A 26 -5.30 10.05 -16.55
C ARG A 26 -5.46 11.58 -16.44
N ARG A 27 -6.50 12.14 -17.04
CA ARG A 27 -6.78 13.59 -17.04
C ARG A 27 -7.75 14.05 -15.96
N LEU A 28 -8.26 13.12 -15.14
CA LEU A 28 -9.20 13.42 -14.06
C LEU A 28 -8.45 13.87 -12.80
N HIS A 29 -7.70 14.96 -12.89
CA HIS A 29 -6.84 15.49 -11.81
C HIS A 29 -7.58 15.96 -10.55
N ARG A 30 -8.92 15.88 -10.54
CA ARG A 30 -9.78 16.23 -9.39
C ARG A 30 -10.52 15.02 -8.84
N LEU A 31 -10.24 13.82 -9.36
CA LEU A 31 -10.92 12.60 -8.95
C LEU A 31 -10.49 12.20 -7.54
N ARG A 32 -11.42 12.24 -6.60
CA ARG A 32 -11.18 11.91 -5.19
C ARG A 32 -11.63 10.51 -4.83
N HIS A 33 -12.74 10.06 -5.43
CA HIS A 33 -13.35 8.78 -5.12
C HIS A 33 -13.46 7.92 -6.38
N LEU A 34 -12.79 6.78 -6.37
CA LEU A 34 -12.86 5.78 -7.42
C LEU A 34 -13.39 4.46 -6.84
N ASP A 35 -14.60 4.10 -7.23
CA ASP A 35 -15.23 2.83 -6.86
C ASP A 35 -15.18 1.85 -8.03
N LEU A 36 -14.35 0.81 -7.91
CA LEU A 36 -14.14 -0.26 -8.89
C LEU A 36 -14.53 -1.63 -8.30
N ARG A 37 -15.38 -1.65 -7.26
CA ARG A 37 -15.76 -2.90 -6.60
C ARG A 37 -16.47 -3.88 -7.54
N ALA A 38 -16.46 -5.17 -7.22
CA ALA A 38 -17.23 -6.18 -7.94
C ALA A 38 -16.99 -6.12 -9.46
N ASN A 39 -15.71 -6.21 -9.83
CA ASN A 39 -15.22 -6.28 -11.20
C ASN A 39 -14.30 -7.52 -11.33
N ASN A 40 -13.60 -7.65 -12.45
CA ASN A 40 -12.69 -8.78 -12.74
C ASN A 40 -11.22 -8.33 -12.81
N ILE A 41 -10.84 -7.33 -12.01
CA ILE A 41 -9.48 -6.81 -12.01
C ILE A 41 -8.56 -7.83 -11.33
N SER A 42 -7.65 -8.42 -12.09
CA SER A 42 -6.68 -9.39 -11.56
C SER A 42 -5.26 -8.83 -11.42
N VAL A 43 -4.96 -7.73 -12.11
CA VAL A 43 -3.64 -7.08 -12.15
C VAL A 43 -3.82 -5.57 -12.03
N ILE A 44 -3.02 -4.96 -11.17
CA ILE A 44 -2.81 -3.50 -11.11
C ILE A 44 -1.47 -3.24 -11.79
N ALA A 45 -1.46 -2.41 -12.83
CA ALA A 45 -0.21 -1.99 -13.48
C ALA A 45 0.57 -1.02 -12.59
N GLU A 46 1.90 -0.98 -12.73
CA GLU A 46 2.78 -0.06 -11.99
C GLU A 46 2.37 1.41 -12.16
N ASP A 47 1.87 1.77 -13.35
CA ASP A 47 1.46 3.12 -13.70
C ASP A 47 -0.06 3.35 -13.60
N ALA A 48 -0.80 2.43 -12.98
CA ALA A 48 -2.26 2.40 -13.04
C ALA A 48 -2.96 3.68 -12.56
N PHE A 49 -2.32 4.45 -11.68
CA PHE A 49 -2.87 5.69 -11.12
C PHE A 49 -2.15 6.96 -11.59
N THR A 50 -1.25 6.84 -12.58
CA THR A 50 -0.48 7.98 -13.08
C THR A 50 -1.39 9.10 -13.59
N GLY A 51 -1.14 10.33 -13.13
CA GLY A 51 -1.82 11.55 -13.55
C GLY A 51 -3.05 11.92 -12.74
N PHE A 52 -3.70 10.98 -12.04
CA PHE A 52 -4.87 11.28 -11.18
C PHE A 52 -4.70 10.80 -9.73
N GLY A 53 -3.73 9.93 -9.46
CA GLY A 53 -3.48 9.34 -8.16
C GLY A 53 -3.32 10.34 -7.02
N ASP A 54 -2.63 11.47 -7.27
CA ASP A 54 -2.39 12.51 -6.26
C ASP A 54 -3.68 13.07 -5.66
N SER A 55 -4.78 13.03 -6.41
CA SER A 55 -6.08 13.54 -5.97
C SER A 55 -6.98 12.51 -5.30
N ILE A 56 -6.66 11.22 -5.41
CA ILE A 56 -7.48 10.13 -4.89
C ILE A 56 -7.37 10.07 -3.37
N THR A 57 -8.52 10.13 -2.68
CA THR A 57 -8.64 9.97 -1.24
C THR A 57 -9.34 8.66 -0.86
N PHE A 58 -10.13 8.10 -1.77
CA PHE A 58 -10.88 6.86 -1.59
C PHE A 58 -10.74 5.97 -2.82
N LEU A 59 -10.22 4.76 -2.63
CA LEU A 59 -10.08 3.74 -3.65
C LEU A 59 -10.74 2.43 -3.18
N ASN A 60 -11.74 1.98 -3.92
CA ASN A 60 -12.43 0.72 -3.64
C ASN A 60 -12.18 -0.30 -4.75
N LEU A 61 -11.43 -1.35 -4.43
CA LEU A 61 -11.10 -2.50 -5.27
C LEU A 61 -11.69 -3.79 -4.70
N GLN A 62 -12.66 -3.70 -3.78
CA GLN A 62 -13.32 -4.83 -3.15
C GLN A 62 -13.92 -5.80 -4.20
N LYS A 63 -13.93 -7.11 -3.92
CA LYS A 63 -14.55 -8.12 -4.81
C LYS A 63 -13.96 -8.05 -6.23
N ASN A 64 -12.64 -8.18 -6.32
CA ASN A 64 -11.91 -8.35 -7.57
C ASN A 64 -11.04 -9.62 -7.44
N ASP A 65 -10.15 -9.87 -8.40
CA ASP A 65 -9.30 -11.06 -8.48
C ASP A 65 -7.81 -10.75 -8.26
N ILE A 66 -7.49 -9.67 -7.54
CA ILE A 66 -6.12 -9.18 -7.38
C ILE A 66 -5.32 -10.16 -6.51
N LYS A 67 -4.20 -10.66 -7.05
CA LYS A 67 -3.33 -11.65 -6.38
C LYS A 67 -2.08 -11.05 -5.77
N VAL A 68 -1.54 -10.02 -6.42
CA VAL A 68 -0.27 -9.39 -6.07
C VAL A 68 -0.43 -7.89 -6.27
N LEU A 69 0.12 -7.10 -5.35
CA LEU A 69 0.22 -5.66 -5.50
C LEU A 69 1.55 -5.32 -6.19
N PRO A 70 1.54 -4.49 -7.24
CA PRO A 70 2.74 -4.05 -7.94
C PRO A 70 3.63 -3.19 -7.02
N THR A 71 4.95 -3.21 -7.23
CA THR A 71 5.92 -2.61 -6.29
C THR A 71 5.77 -1.10 -6.17
N LEU A 72 5.46 -0.42 -7.27
CA LEU A 72 5.34 1.04 -7.37
C LEU A 72 3.90 1.50 -7.59
N GLY A 73 2.92 0.57 -7.56
CA GLY A 73 1.55 0.92 -7.96
C GLY A 73 0.85 1.87 -7.01
N PHE A 74 1.38 2.11 -5.80
CA PHE A 74 0.82 3.07 -4.86
C PHE A 74 1.65 4.35 -4.70
N ASP A 75 2.78 4.49 -5.40
CA ASP A 75 3.69 5.65 -5.29
C ASP A 75 3.02 6.99 -5.60
N ASN A 76 2.01 7.00 -6.48
CA ASN A 76 1.30 8.20 -6.88
C ASN A 76 0.05 8.49 -6.04
N LEU A 77 -0.24 7.70 -5.00
CA LEU A 77 -1.47 7.82 -4.20
C LEU A 77 -1.26 8.68 -2.93
N ASN A 78 -0.62 9.84 -3.11
CA ASN A 78 -0.15 10.73 -2.02
C ASN A 78 -1.24 11.29 -1.09
N SER A 79 -2.52 11.20 -1.47
CA SER A 79 -3.64 11.68 -0.66
C SER A 79 -4.59 10.57 -0.19
N LEU A 80 -4.21 9.30 -0.35
CA LEU A 80 -5.11 8.18 -0.12
C LEU A 80 -5.41 7.97 1.37
N GLU A 81 -6.66 8.17 1.76
CA GLU A 81 -7.10 7.98 3.15
C GLU A 81 -7.79 6.63 3.36
N THR A 82 -8.46 6.11 2.32
CA THR A 82 -9.22 4.86 2.38
C THR A 82 -8.89 3.94 1.21
N LEU A 83 -8.43 2.73 1.53
CA LEU A 83 -8.17 1.66 0.57
C LEU A 83 -8.99 0.41 0.94
N ASN A 84 -9.84 -0.04 0.04
CA ASN A 84 -10.58 -1.30 0.21
C ASN A 84 -10.10 -2.35 -0.79
N LEU A 85 -9.45 -3.38 -0.29
CA LEU A 85 -8.97 -4.56 -1.00
C LEU A 85 -9.69 -5.84 -0.54
N GLN A 86 -10.79 -5.71 0.22
CA GLN A 86 -11.52 -6.83 0.78
C GLN A 86 -11.99 -7.80 -0.33
N ASN A 87 -11.95 -9.10 -0.06
CA ASN A 87 -12.43 -10.13 -0.97
C ASN A 87 -11.72 -10.09 -2.33
N ASN A 88 -10.39 -10.11 -2.27
CA ASN A 88 -9.50 -10.35 -3.41
C ASN A 88 -8.80 -11.70 -3.23
N LYS A 89 -7.62 -11.90 -3.84
CA LYS A 89 -6.83 -13.13 -3.81
C LYS A 89 -5.42 -12.87 -3.29
N LEU A 90 -5.23 -11.83 -2.46
CA LEU A 90 -3.95 -11.45 -1.89
C LEU A 90 -3.49 -12.48 -0.86
N ALA A 91 -2.34 -13.11 -1.11
CA ALA A 91 -1.69 -13.98 -0.13
C ALA A 91 -0.66 -13.22 0.72
N HIS A 92 0.05 -12.29 0.07
CA HIS A 92 1.10 -11.47 0.66
C HIS A 92 0.82 -10.00 0.39
N ILE A 93 1.15 -9.15 1.35
CA ILE A 93 1.10 -7.69 1.22
C ILE A 93 2.41 -7.16 1.79
N PRO A 94 3.47 -7.02 0.97
CA PRO A 94 4.77 -6.56 1.44
C PRO A 94 4.69 -5.14 1.99
N GLU A 95 5.44 -4.87 3.05
CA GLU A 95 5.49 -3.56 3.70
C GLU A 95 5.97 -2.47 2.73
N GLU A 96 6.92 -2.80 1.86
CA GLU A 96 7.52 -1.89 0.88
C GLU A 96 6.49 -1.33 -0.11
N VAL A 97 5.48 -2.12 -0.47
CA VAL A 97 4.40 -1.67 -1.39
C VAL A 97 3.45 -0.69 -0.70
N MET A 98 3.33 -0.80 0.62
CA MET A 98 2.41 0.00 1.43
C MET A 98 3.08 1.27 1.99
N GLU A 99 4.41 1.29 2.07
CA GLU A 99 5.22 2.41 2.59
C GLU A 99 4.78 3.79 2.03
N PRO A 100 4.53 3.97 0.70
CA PRO A 100 4.17 5.27 0.17
C PRO A 100 2.83 5.84 0.69
N ILE A 101 1.95 4.98 1.19
CA ILE A 101 0.57 5.36 1.60
C ILE A 101 0.29 5.10 3.09
N VAL A 102 1.20 4.44 3.82
CA VAL A 102 0.93 4.02 5.20
C VAL A 102 0.68 5.20 6.15
N ASP A 103 1.33 6.34 5.91
CA ASP A 103 1.21 7.55 6.73
C ASP A 103 -0.08 8.35 6.45
N THR A 104 -0.65 8.21 5.25
CA THR A 104 -1.87 8.92 4.83
C THR A 104 -3.13 8.10 5.07
N LEU A 105 -2.99 6.76 5.08
CA LEU A 105 -4.10 5.84 5.31
C LEU A 105 -4.72 5.99 6.71
N ARG A 106 -6.03 6.17 6.73
CA ARG A 106 -6.88 6.06 7.92
C ARG A 106 -7.61 4.73 7.98
N VAL A 107 -7.96 4.19 6.82
CA VAL A 107 -8.81 3.01 6.68
C VAL A 107 -8.20 2.10 5.60
N ILE A 108 -7.81 0.89 5.99
CA ILE A 108 -7.52 -0.17 5.04
C ILE A 108 -8.29 -1.44 5.39
N ASP A 109 -8.97 -2.01 4.40
CA ASP A 109 -9.67 -3.29 4.51
C ASP A 109 -9.03 -4.32 3.58
N ILE A 110 -8.43 -5.36 4.17
CA ILE A 110 -7.83 -6.49 3.44
C ILE A 110 -8.51 -7.82 3.81
N MET A 111 -9.65 -7.78 4.50
CA MET A 111 -10.34 -8.99 4.93
C MET A 111 -10.78 -9.85 3.74
N ASP A 112 -11.10 -11.11 4.00
CA ASP A 112 -11.55 -12.06 2.97
C ASP A 112 -10.51 -12.26 1.84
N ASN A 113 -9.23 -12.09 2.16
CA ASN A 113 -8.11 -12.48 1.31
C ASN A 113 -7.42 -13.74 1.88
N PRO A 114 -6.82 -14.60 1.05
CA PRO A 114 -6.10 -15.80 1.49
C PRO A 114 -4.71 -15.46 2.10
N LEU A 115 -4.69 -14.52 3.05
CA LEU A 115 -3.47 -13.98 3.65
C LEU A 115 -2.65 -15.06 4.35
N VAL A 116 -1.34 -15.04 4.16
CA VAL A 116 -0.39 -15.93 4.87
C VAL A 116 0.04 -15.28 6.19
N CYS A 117 0.07 -16.07 7.27
CA CYS A 117 0.55 -15.62 8.58
C CYS A 117 2.09 -15.65 8.66
N ASP A 118 2.77 -14.74 7.97
CA ASP A 118 4.23 -14.62 8.04
C ASP A 118 4.68 -13.19 8.39
N CYS A 119 5.99 -12.98 8.45
CA CYS A 119 6.57 -11.70 8.84
C CYS A 119 6.25 -10.56 7.88
N GLU A 120 5.89 -10.82 6.63
CA GLU A 120 5.54 -9.76 5.68
C GLU A 120 4.25 -9.06 6.10
N LEU A 121 3.32 -9.77 6.75
CA LEU A 121 2.06 -9.20 7.24
C LEU A 121 2.20 -8.46 8.59
N ARG A 122 3.43 -8.34 9.12
CA ARG A 122 3.70 -7.68 10.41
C ARG A 122 3.27 -6.21 10.41
N TRP A 123 3.55 -5.47 9.34
CA TRP A 123 3.22 -4.03 9.27
C TRP A 123 1.72 -3.81 9.51
N TYR A 124 0.86 -4.66 8.94
CA TYR A 124 -0.60 -4.51 9.07
C TYR A 124 -1.07 -4.83 10.49
N ARG A 125 -0.46 -5.85 11.12
CA ARG A 125 -0.69 -6.15 12.53
C ARG A 125 -0.33 -4.97 13.43
N ASP A 126 0.82 -4.34 13.17
CA ASP A 126 1.30 -3.21 13.97
C ASP A 126 0.46 -1.94 13.67
N TRP A 127 0.04 -1.73 12.42
CA TRP A 127 -0.89 -0.67 12.01
C TRP A 127 -2.26 -0.79 12.71
N LEU A 128 -2.83 -2.00 12.77
CA LEU A 128 -4.10 -2.26 13.49
C LEU A 128 -4.01 -1.93 14.98
N LYS A 129 -2.85 -2.15 15.61
CA LYS A 129 -2.65 -1.80 17.03
C LYS A 129 -2.65 -0.29 17.22
N ASN A 130 -1.95 0.44 16.35
CA ASN A 130 -1.87 1.90 16.41
C ASN A 130 -3.24 2.56 16.20
N LEU A 131 -4.15 1.96 15.42
CA LEU A 131 -5.53 2.43 15.31
C LEU A 131 -6.38 2.16 16.55
N ARG A 132 -6.16 1.03 17.23
CA ARG A 132 -6.87 0.73 18.48
C ARG A 132 -6.53 1.75 19.56
N ASP A 133 -5.30 2.26 19.55
CA ASP A 133 -4.85 3.31 20.46
C ASP A 133 -5.43 4.70 20.13
N LYS A 134 -6.07 4.87 18.96
CA LYS A 134 -6.72 6.11 18.49
C LYS A 134 -8.25 6.12 18.64
N ASP A 135 -8.84 5.15 19.33
CA ASP A 135 -10.30 5.01 19.53
C ASP A 135 -11.15 4.90 18.23
N ASP A 136 -10.57 4.39 17.14
CA ASP A 136 -11.29 4.18 15.88
C ASP A 136 -12.18 2.91 15.94
N GLU A 137 -13.35 3.02 16.58
CA GLU A 137 -14.31 1.91 16.86
C GLU A 137 -14.67 1.05 15.64
N MET A 138 -14.64 1.63 14.43
CA MET A 138 -15.06 0.96 13.18
C MET A 138 -14.11 -0.18 12.77
N MET A 139 -12.81 -0.03 13.03
CA MET A 139 -11.80 -1.05 12.68
C MET A 139 -11.56 -2.05 13.81
N GLN A 140 -11.87 -1.69 15.05
CA GLN A 140 -11.66 -2.55 16.22
C GLN A 140 -12.56 -3.80 16.23
N LYS A 141 -13.71 -3.75 15.55
CA LYS A 141 -14.65 -4.89 15.46
C LYS A 141 -14.28 -5.90 14.38
N LYS A 142 -13.41 -5.53 13.44
CA LYS A 142 -13.03 -6.36 12.29
C LYS A 142 -11.88 -7.29 12.68
N ARG A 143 -12.12 -8.60 12.58
CA ARG A 143 -11.11 -9.63 12.83
C ARG A 143 -10.51 -10.06 11.49
N THR A 144 -9.37 -9.48 11.13
CA THR A 144 -8.59 -9.98 9.98
C THR A 144 -7.97 -11.34 10.32
N LEU A 145 -8.21 -12.32 9.46
CA LEU A 145 -7.68 -13.68 9.55
C LEU A 145 -6.52 -13.85 8.58
N CYS A 146 -5.55 -14.67 8.96
CA CYS A 146 -4.50 -15.18 8.08
C CYS A 146 -4.38 -16.69 8.27
N THR A 147 -3.75 -17.38 7.32
CA THR A 147 -3.53 -18.83 7.35
C THR A 147 -2.05 -19.14 7.58
N MET A 148 -1.77 -20.01 8.55
CA MET A 148 -0.45 -20.66 8.68
C MET A 148 -0.38 -21.83 7.71
N ILE A 149 0.33 -21.65 6.60
CA ILE A 149 0.43 -22.64 5.50
C ILE A 149 0.93 -24.03 5.96
N HIS A 150 1.87 -24.08 6.90
CA HIS A 150 2.41 -25.36 7.40
C HIS A 150 1.42 -26.11 8.30
N GLU A 151 0.48 -25.40 8.91
CA GLU A 151 -0.51 -25.96 9.85
C GLU A 151 -1.90 -26.11 9.22
N HIS A 152 -2.13 -25.50 8.04
CA HIS A 152 -3.44 -25.39 7.39
C HIS A 152 -4.52 -24.83 8.33
N ARG A 153 -4.13 -23.85 9.16
CA ARG A 153 -4.99 -23.29 10.21
C ARG A 153 -5.05 -21.77 10.14
N GLU A 154 -6.25 -21.24 10.33
CA GLU A 154 -6.50 -19.81 10.40
C GLU A 154 -6.22 -19.25 11.81
N TYR A 155 -5.68 -18.04 11.83
CA TYR A 155 -5.36 -17.29 13.03
C TYR A 155 -5.86 -15.85 12.91
N SER A 156 -6.32 -15.31 14.03
CA SER A 156 -6.59 -13.88 14.16
C SER A 156 -5.27 -13.13 14.19
N LEU A 157 -5.03 -12.25 13.20
CA LEU A 157 -3.76 -11.55 13.04
C LEU A 157 -3.36 -10.70 14.28
N GLN A 158 -4.35 -10.13 14.97
CA GLN A 158 -4.11 -9.35 16.18
C GLN A 158 -3.59 -10.20 17.37
N ASN A 159 -3.87 -11.51 17.36
CA ASN A 159 -3.63 -12.41 18.50
C ASN A 159 -2.49 -13.40 18.26
N ILE A 160 -1.99 -13.54 17.03
CA ILE A 160 -0.88 -14.44 16.74
C ILE A 160 0.46 -13.84 17.26
N PRO A 161 1.27 -14.62 17.98
CA PRO A 161 2.61 -14.22 18.41
C PRO A 161 3.57 -14.00 17.23
N LEU A 162 4.48 -13.02 17.35
CA LEU A 162 5.42 -12.64 16.27
C LEU A 162 6.47 -13.73 15.97
N ASP A 163 6.87 -14.49 16.98
CA ASP A 163 7.74 -15.66 16.84
C ASP A 163 7.10 -16.74 15.96
N ARG A 164 5.78 -16.96 16.07
CA ARG A 164 5.07 -17.90 15.18
C ARG A 164 4.99 -17.44 13.73
N MET A 165 4.97 -16.13 13.50
CA MET A 165 5.04 -15.53 12.16
C MET A 165 6.47 -15.51 11.60
N ASN A 166 7.45 -16.13 12.30
CA ASN A 166 8.87 -16.09 11.95
C ASN A 166 9.46 -14.68 11.86
N CYS A 167 8.96 -13.74 12.68
CA CYS A 167 9.48 -12.37 12.70
C CYS A 167 10.74 -12.21 13.57
N VAL A 168 11.07 -13.21 14.39
CA VAL A 168 12.18 -13.13 15.37
C VAL A 168 13.48 -13.60 14.70
N GLY A 169 14.38 -12.65 14.45
CA GLY A 169 15.61 -12.84 13.67
C GLY A 169 15.94 -11.68 12.73
N LYS A 170 15.05 -10.69 12.60
CA LYS A 170 15.29 -9.42 11.86
C LYS A 170 15.06 -8.20 12.76
N ASN A 171 16.01 -7.94 13.65
CA ASN A 171 16.35 -6.63 14.22
C ASN A 171 17.88 -6.68 14.31
N LEU A 172 18.73 -5.85 13.69
CA LEU A 172 18.71 -4.40 13.52
C LEU A 172 19.54 -4.02 12.27
N GLU A 173 18.95 -3.30 11.31
CA GLU A 173 19.65 -2.30 10.47
C GLU A 173 18.66 -1.50 9.62
N ARG A 174 17.64 -0.94 10.27
CA ARG A 174 16.94 0.25 9.75
C ARG A 174 16.65 1.19 10.91
N THR A 175 17.73 1.60 11.59
CA THR A 175 17.73 2.91 12.24
C THR A 175 17.70 3.95 11.14
N SER A 176 16.55 4.60 11.00
CA SER A 176 16.47 6.02 10.74
C SER A 176 17.63 6.74 11.46
N GLY A 177 18.56 7.30 10.70
CA GLY A 177 19.71 8.01 11.25
C GLY A 177 20.96 7.83 10.41
N SER A 178 20.99 8.44 9.22
CA SER A 178 22.28 8.88 8.68
C SER A 178 22.99 9.72 9.75
N PRO A 179 24.27 9.51 10.07
CA PRO A 179 25.00 10.44 10.90
C PRO A 179 25.07 11.76 10.14
N ILE A 180 24.33 12.77 10.61
CA ILE A 180 24.59 14.16 10.27
C ILE A 180 26.01 14.44 10.77
N PRO A 181 26.98 14.81 9.90
CA PRO A 181 28.26 15.28 10.38
C PRO A 181 28.01 16.61 11.10
N GLN A 182 28.26 16.66 12.40
CA GLN A 182 28.25 17.90 13.16
C GLN A 182 29.26 18.86 12.53
N ARG A 183 28.72 19.91 11.91
CA ARG A 183 29.49 21.03 11.36
C ARG A 183 29.84 21.96 12.52
N ASN A 184 30.96 21.70 13.20
CA ASN A 184 31.65 22.71 13.99
C ASN A 184 32.77 23.33 13.13
N GLY A 185 32.73 24.66 13.01
CA GLY A 185 33.40 25.42 11.97
C GLY A 185 34.92 25.49 12.06
N ARG A 186 35.54 25.57 10.87
CA ARG A 186 36.45 26.65 10.41
C ARG A 186 36.92 26.34 8.98
N ASN A 187 36.77 27.33 8.10
CA ASN A 187 37.50 27.68 6.85
C ASN A 187 38.23 26.51 6.12
N THR A 188 37.97 26.19 4.85
CA THR A 188 38.31 26.98 3.64
C THR A 188 37.75 26.30 2.37
N LEU A 189 37.80 27.01 1.25
CA LEU A 189 37.24 26.72 -0.08
C LEU A 189 37.63 25.36 -0.70
N THR A 190 36.68 24.69 -1.40
CA THR A 190 36.73 24.07 -2.77
C THR A 190 35.60 23.01 -2.93
N ALA A 191 34.54 23.29 -3.71
CA ALA A 191 34.20 22.69 -5.02
C ALA A 191 34.20 21.14 -5.04
N VAL A 192 33.06 20.43 -4.96
CA VAL A 192 32.08 20.09 -6.03
C VAL A 192 32.63 19.14 -7.11
N LEU A 193 31.82 18.10 -7.42
CA LEU A 193 31.63 17.35 -8.68
C LEU A 193 32.07 15.85 -8.71
N ILE A 194 31.09 15.01 -9.14
CA ILE A 194 31.15 13.69 -9.84
C ILE A 194 31.64 12.44 -9.07
N PHE A 195 31.08 11.21 -9.18
CA PHE A 195 30.41 10.54 -10.30
C PHE A 195 29.39 9.45 -9.87
N VAL A 196 28.35 9.34 -10.69
CA VAL A 196 27.29 8.32 -10.78
C VAL A 196 27.74 7.19 -11.73
N MET A 197 27.19 5.97 -11.55
CA MET A 197 27.21 4.77 -12.41
C MET A 197 28.37 3.76 -12.31
N ALA A 198 28.07 2.58 -11.75
CA ALA A 198 28.49 1.24 -12.19
C ALA A 198 27.70 0.22 -11.35
N ARG A 199 26.95 -0.75 -11.90
CA ARG A 199 27.45 -1.84 -12.74
C ARG A 199 26.31 -2.46 -13.56
N ALA A 200 26.46 -2.38 -14.87
CA ALA A 200 25.95 -3.36 -15.82
C ALA A 200 27.18 -4.04 -16.47
N CYS A 201 27.12 -5.36 -16.59
CA CYS A 201 27.94 -6.28 -17.41
C CYS A 201 29.48 -6.16 -17.40
N PHE A 202 30.14 -7.20 -16.85
CA PHE A 202 30.80 -8.27 -17.63
C PHE A 202 30.95 -9.50 -16.74
#